data_AF-A0A8H6TKT0-F1
#
_entry.id   AF-A0A8H6TKT0-F1
#
_cell.length_a   1.000
_cell.length_b   1.000
_cell.length_c   1.000
_cell.angle_alpha   90.00
_cell.angle_beta   90.00
_cell.angle_gamma   90.00
#
_symmetry.space_group_name_H-M   'P 1'
#
loop_
_entity.id
_entity.type
_entity.pdbx_description
1 polymer ?
#
loop_
_entity_poly.entity_id
_entity_poly.type
_entity_poly.pdbx_seq_one_letter_code
_entity_poly.pdbx_strand_id
1 'polypeptide(L)'
;MDIDTEARRASSTADPDLHDELRKLQRERDALEVDLAKSREESDKQQLRILALEREVERHVRDAEWATMDARAQLGKANAEAEALRERLGVVTRERDDLRAEKVREVLTRQPEENVFLEPPKRTGPPSKEPIVIISDDDDEPAASRPSAKAEPVTPPKPLAQRKQSAELERETSTIVERPSETPTAPESPTKRRRSNINDEEDEGSVVKDEQSSPVVGERLAKRQRKAVDYRESVSPPPVAGPSRIPTMNTSPRNKKPLNLKAEDISLPASVLAEHLYSVPSYPISPTATGISPPIYVSRRELQIAYAGNHQSLLTPMHIGSNRHVGAFPQRKFNPLLPTQPGEPGLMFASREDVTKHARYSVFSPRDGKGAATWRYLGEYAHTKVGMVSGETWKAQRPEVRNTWAKHIFKIKRGVYKDMREALAGKVKEKEGRELKLSDLVEALCAGDVVTINIVQMRCVDYDEAFAEHVRLAQAGLVNAGKTKQSTSRAKQKAISTSPAPSSRSTRMRRSSAGATRRRVVEESDDDDDDDAEGSDYAGD
;
A
#
# COMPACT_ATOMS: atom_id res chain seq x y z
N MET A 1 32.62 -77.73 -48.01
CA MET A 1 32.98 -76.89 -46.85
C MET A 1 31.71 -76.11 -46.53
N ASP A 2 30.86 -76.71 -45.69
CA ASP A 2 29.46 -76.36 -45.52
C ASP A 2 29.25 -75.79 -44.12
N ILE A 3 29.53 -74.50 -43.96
CA ILE A 3 29.38 -73.77 -42.68
C ILE A 3 27.90 -73.38 -42.45
N ASP A 4 27.06 -73.35 -43.49
CA ASP A 4 25.65 -72.93 -43.39
C ASP A 4 24.70 -73.99 -42.78
N THR A 5 25.14 -75.24 -42.65
CA THR A 5 24.31 -76.33 -42.11
C THR A 5 24.30 -76.41 -40.58
N GLU A 6 25.34 -75.92 -39.90
CA GLU A 6 25.41 -75.94 -38.43
C GLU A 6 24.61 -74.81 -37.77
N ALA A 7 24.57 -73.62 -38.39
CA ALA A 7 23.80 -72.49 -37.88
C ALA A 7 22.28 -72.77 -37.86
N ARG A 8 21.77 -73.61 -38.79
CA ARG A 8 20.35 -74.00 -38.83
C ARG A 8 19.97 -75.04 -37.78
N ARG A 9 20.92 -75.83 -37.23
CA ARG A 9 20.63 -76.80 -36.16
C ARG A 9 20.65 -76.18 -34.77
N ALA A 10 21.46 -75.14 -34.54
CA ALA A 10 21.49 -74.42 -33.26
C ALA A 10 20.25 -73.54 -33.00
N SER A 11 19.48 -73.20 -34.03
CA SER A 11 18.24 -72.41 -33.92
C SER A 11 17.01 -73.21 -33.47
N SER A 12 17.08 -74.55 -33.41
CA SER A 12 15.91 -75.41 -33.18
C SER A 12 15.62 -75.70 -31.70
N THR A 13 16.46 -75.24 -30.77
CA THR A 13 16.27 -75.36 -29.31
C THR A 13 16.14 -73.99 -28.65
N ALA A 14 15.56 -73.01 -29.35
CA ALA A 14 15.11 -71.79 -28.72
C ALA A 14 13.90 -72.13 -27.83
N ASP A 15 14.04 -71.83 -26.54
CA ASP A 15 13.04 -72.12 -25.51
C ASP A 15 11.70 -71.46 -25.87
N PRO A 16 10.61 -72.22 -26.10
CA PRO A 16 9.32 -71.67 -26.53
C PRO A 16 8.79 -70.58 -25.57
N ASP A 17 9.13 -70.68 -24.28
CA ASP A 17 8.75 -69.70 -23.26
C ASP A 17 9.31 -68.30 -23.55
N LEU A 18 10.52 -68.22 -24.12
CA LEU A 18 11.20 -66.96 -24.45
C LEU A 18 10.53 -66.26 -25.63
N HIS A 19 9.95 -67.03 -26.57
CA HIS A 19 9.21 -66.45 -27.70
C HIS A 19 7.86 -65.88 -27.26
N ASP A 20 7.17 -66.53 -26.31
CA ASP A 20 5.92 -66.03 -25.76
C ASP A 20 6.14 -64.81 -24.86
N GLU A 21 7.23 -64.75 -24.10
CA GLU A 21 7.63 -63.55 -23.35
C GLU A 21 7.92 -62.37 -24.29
N LEU A 22 8.65 -62.60 -25.39
CA LEU A 22 8.90 -61.57 -26.40
C LEU A 22 7.60 -61.04 -27.01
N ARG A 23 6.65 -61.92 -27.34
CA ARG A 23 5.32 -61.51 -27.85
C ARG A 23 4.53 -60.72 -26.81
N LYS A 24 4.62 -61.08 -25.53
CA LYS A 24 3.99 -60.34 -24.43
C LYS A 24 4.57 -58.93 -24.33
N LEU A 25 5.90 -58.81 -24.26
CA LEU A 25 6.58 -57.51 -24.20
C LEU A 25 6.27 -56.63 -25.42
N GLN A 26 6.15 -57.24 -26.61
CA GLN A 26 5.80 -56.50 -27.81
C GLN A 26 4.37 -55.94 -27.76
N ARG A 27 3.40 -56.71 -27.25
CA ARG A 27 2.03 -56.21 -27.01
C ARG A 27 1.99 -55.11 -25.96
N GLU A 28 2.78 -55.23 -24.88
CA GLU A 28 2.88 -54.20 -23.84
C GLU A 28 3.48 -52.90 -24.41
N ARG A 29 4.54 -52.99 -25.21
CA ARG A 29 5.11 -51.83 -25.92
C ARG A 29 4.08 -51.17 -26.83
N ASP A 30 3.37 -51.94 -27.65
CA ASP A 30 2.38 -51.40 -28.60
C ASP A 30 1.21 -50.74 -27.84
N ALA A 31 0.79 -51.29 -26.69
CA ALA A 31 -0.21 -50.68 -25.83
C ALA A 31 0.26 -49.34 -25.23
N LEU A 32 1.50 -49.27 -24.74
CA LEU A 32 2.09 -48.03 -24.22
C LEU A 32 2.23 -46.96 -25.32
N GLU A 33 2.55 -47.36 -26.55
CA GLU A 33 2.65 -46.43 -27.68
C GLU A 33 1.29 -45.80 -28.02
N VAL A 34 0.21 -46.61 -27.97
CA VAL A 34 -1.17 -46.11 -28.13
C VAL A 34 -1.56 -45.14 -27.02
N ASP A 35 -1.23 -45.43 -25.77
CA ASP A 35 -1.56 -44.55 -24.65
C ASP A 35 -0.75 -43.25 -24.67
N LEU A 36 0.51 -43.30 -25.09
CA LEU A 36 1.34 -42.12 -25.30
C LEU A 36 0.81 -41.26 -26.47
N ALA A 37 0.31 -41.87 -27.54
CA ALA A 37 -0.36 -41.15 -28.62
C ALA A 37 -1.65 -40.45 -28.15
N LYS A 38 -2.48 -41.11 -27.34
CA LYS A 38 -3.68 -40.49 -26.73
C LYS A 38 -3.32 -39.33 -25.82
N SER A 39 -2.27 -39.48 -25.00
CA SER A 39 -1.80 -38.43 -24.11
C SER A 39 -1.30 -37.20 -24.88
N ARG A 40 -0.60 -37.40 -26.00
CA ARG A 40 -0.20 -36.31 -26.91
C ARG A 40 -1.41 -35.61 -27.51
N GLU A 41 -2.39 -36.35 -28.02
CA GLU A 41 -3.63 -35.78 -28.56
C GLU A 41 -4.40 -34.95 -27.52
N GLU A 42 -4.47 -35.44 -26.27
CA GLU A 42 -5.09 -34.69 -25.17
C GLU A 42 -4.32 -33.42 -24.81
N SER A 43 -2.98 -33.49 -24.81
CA SER A 43 -2.12 -32.31 -24.61
C SER A 43 -2.34 -31.26 -25.71
N ASP A 44 -2.41 -31.67 -26.98
CA ASP A 44 -2.68 -30.77 -28.10
C ASP A 44 -4.06 -30.12 -27.99
N LYS A 45 -5.08 -30.88 -27.56
CA LYS A 45 -6.42 -30.33 -27.27
C LYS A 45 -6.38 -29.29 -26.15
N GLN A 46 -5.61 -29.53 -25.10
CA GLN A 46 -5.43 -28.56 -24.00
C GLN A 46 -4.71 -27.30 -24.48
N GLN A 47 -3.66 -27.42 -25.31
CA GLN A 47 -2.97 -26.27 -25.90
C GLN A 47 -3.89 -25.43 -26.78
N LEU A 48 -4.72 -26.07 -27.62
CA LEU A 48 -5.72 -25.36 -28.43
C LEU A 48 -6.76 -24.62 -27.57
N ARG A 49 -7.17 -25.21 -26.45
CA ARG A 49 -8.10 -24.55 -25.50
C ARG A 49 -7.46 -23.34 -24.83
N ILE A 50 -6.18 -23.42 -24.46
CA ILE A 50 -5.43 -22.30 -23.90
C ILE A 50 -5.35 -21.17 -24.92
N LEU A 51 -4.93 -21.46 -26.16
CA LEU A 51 -4.86 -20.46 -27.24
C LEU A 51 -6.22 -19.81 -27.54
N ALA A 52 -7.32 -20.57 -27.44
CA ALA A 52 -8.66 -20.02 -27.61
C ALA A 52 -9.04 -19.05 -26.48
N LEU A 53 -8.69 -19.36 -25.23
CA LEU A 53 -8.91 -18.49 -24.08
C LEU A 53 -8.04 -17.23 -24.14
N GLU A 54 -6.79 -17.33 -24.57
CA GLU A 54 -5.90 -16.18 -24.76
C GLU A 54 -6.49 -15.18 -25.77
N ARG A 55 -6.98 -15.68 -26.92
CA ARG A 55 -7.67 -14.82 -27.90
C ARG A 55 -8.93 -14.15 -27.34
N GLU A 56 -9.66 -14.83 -26.47
CA GLU A 56 -10.85 -14.26 -25.84
C GLU A 56 -10.49 -13.15 -24.85
N VAL A 57 -9.46 -13.37 -24.04
CA VAL A 57 -8.92 -12.35 -23.13
C VAL A 57 -8.42 -11.13 -23.92
N GLU A 58 -7.70 -11.34 -25.02
CA GLU A 58 -7.25 -10.25 -25.90
C GLU A 58 -8.41 -9.47 -26.53
N ARG A 59 -9.54 -10.12 -26.85
CA ARG A 59 -10.76 -9.42 -27.31
C ARG A 59 -11.33 -8.55 -26.20
N HIS A 60 -11.52 -9.11 -25.00
CA HIS A 60 -12.05 -8.34 -23.86
C HIS A 60 -11.16 -7.17 -23.46
N VAL A 61 -9.83 -7.32 -23.51
CA VAL A 61 -8.89 -6.23 -23.25
C VAL A 61 -9.07 -5.11 -24.29
N ARG A 62 -9.14 -5.45 -25.59
CA ARG A 62 -9.36 -4.45 -26.66
C ARG A 62 -10.70 -3.73 -26.51
N ASP A 63 -11.78 -4.45 -26.18
CA ASP A 63 -13.09 -3.86 -25.97
C ASP A 63 -13.10 -2.91 -24.76
N ALA A 64 -12.40 -3.29 -23.68
CA ALA A 64 -12.24 -2.44 -22.50
C ALA A 64 -11.41 -1.18 -22.81
N GLU A 65 -10.30 -1.31 -23.55
CA GLU A 65 -9.50 -0.18 -24.00
C GLU A 65 -10.32 0.78 -24.85
N TRP A 66 -11.09 0.25 -25.81
CA TRP A 66 -11.98 1.07 -26.65
C TRP A 66 -13.04 1.81 -25.82
N ALA A 67 -13.65 1.14 -24.85
CA ALA A 67 -14.59 1.77 -23.92
C ALA A 67 -13.93 2.88 -23.08
N THR A 68 -12.69 2.69 -22.63
CA THR A 68 -11.95 3.75 -21.90
C THR A 68 -11.59 4.94 -22.79
N MET A 69 -11.28 4.70 -24.07
CA MET A 69 -11.04 5.76 -25.05
C MET A 69 -12.31 6.58 -25.31
N ASP A 70 -13.46 5.92 -25.48
CA ASP A 70 -14.75 6.62 -25.66
C ASP A 70 -15.12 7.44 -24.41
N ALA A 71 -14.99 6.86 -23.21
CA ALA A 71 -15.21 7.58 -21.96
C ALA A 71 -14.31 8.82 -21.82
N ARG A 72 -13.03 8.72 -22.23
CA ARG A 72 -12.09 9.85 -22.24
C ARG A 72 -12.50 10.92 -23.26
N ALA A 73 -12.99 10.52 -24.43
CA ALA A 73 -13.50 11.45 -25.44
C ALA A 73 -14.76 12.18 -24.95
N GLN A 74 -15.69 11.47 -24.29
CA GLN A 74 -16.87 12.06 -23.67
C GLN A 74 -16.51 13.04 -22.55
N LEU A 75 -15.54 12.70 -21.70
CA LEU A 75 -15.03 13.60 -20.66
C LEU A 75 -14.40 14.87 -21.26
N GLY A 76 -13.66 14.72 -22.37
CA GLY A 76 -13.11 15.84 -23.12
C GLY A 76 -14.20 16.79 -23.63
N LYS A 77 -15.29 16.27 -24.21
CA LYS A 77 -16.44 17.06 -24.65
C LYS A 77 -17.11 17.80 -23.48
N ALA A 78 -17.34 17.11 -22.36
CA ALA A 78 -17.96 17.71 -21.17
C ALA A 78 -17.09 18.83 -20.56
N ASN A 79 -15.76 18.66 -20.55
CA ASN A 79 -14.84 19.70 -20.09
C ASN A 79 -14.85 20.92 -21.01
N ALA A 80 -14.86 20.73 -22.33
CA ALA A 80 -14.97 21.82 -23.29
C ALA A 80 -16.30 22.60 -23.14
N GLU A 81 -17.41 21.89 -22.93
CA GLU A 81 -18.71 22.51 -22.65
C GLU A 81 -18.69 23.30 -21.32
N ALA A 82 -18.10 22.74 -20.27
CA ALA A 82 -17.96 23.41 -18.99
C ALA A 82 -17.10 24.68 -19.08
N GLU A 83 -16.05 24.66 -19.90
CA GLU A 83 -15.20 25.84 -20.17
C GLU A 83 -15.99 26.92 -20.93
N ALA A 84 -16.74 26.55 -21.98
CA ALA A 84 -17.61 27.47 -22.70
C ALA A 84 -18.68 28.11 -21.79
N LEU A 85 -19.23 27.35 -20.83
CA LEU A 85 -20.16 27.88 -19.83
C LEU A 85 -19.48 28.86 -18.86
N ARG A 86 -18.23 28.59 -18.44
CA ARG A 86 -17.46 29.51 -17.59
C ARG A 86 -17.17 30.83 -18.33
N GLU A 87 -16.83 30.76 -19.61
CA GLU A 87 -16.62 31.96 -20.42
C GLU A 87 -17.89 32.80 -20.54
N ARG A 88 -19.03 32.16 -20.85
CA ARG A 88 -20.34 32.84 -20.88
C ARG A 88 -20.70 33.47 -19.54
N LEU A 89 -20.46 32.77 -18.44
CA LEU A 89 -20.68 33.31 -17.10
C LEU A 89 -19.78 34.52 -16.85
N GLY A 90 -18.53 34.47 -17.30
CA GLY A 90 -17.59 35.59 -17.26
C GLY A 90 -18.12 36.84 -17.98
N VAL A 91 -18.70 36.69 -19.17
CA VAL A 91 -19.33 37.80 -19.91
C VAL A 91 -20.50 38.39 -19.11
N VAL A 92 -21.43 37.56 -18.64
CA VAL A 92 -22.59 38.01 -17.86
C VAL A 92 -22.17 38.73 -16.57
N THR A 93 -21.10 38.27 -15.91
CA THR A 93 -20.58 38.96 -14.71
C THR A 93 -20.04 40.35 -15.02
N ARG A 94 -19.36 40.54 -16.16
CA ARG A 94 -18.86 41.85 -16.60
C ARG A 94 -20.01 42.79 -16.93
N GLU A 95 -20.98 42.33 -17.72
CA GLU A 95 -22.18 43.13 -18.06
C GLU A 95 -22.94 43.59 -16.81
N ARG A 96 -23.09 42.70 -15.82
CA ARG A 96 -23.71 43.04 -14.53
C ARG A 96 -22.92 44.12 -13.80
N ASP A 97 -21.59 44.02 -13.80
CA ASP A 97 -20.73 44.96 -13.10
C ASP A 97 -20.68 46.33 -13.82
N ASP A 98 -20.76 46.34 -15.16
CA ASP A 98 -20.91 47.55 -15.97
C ASP A 98 -22.25 48.26 -15.69
N LEU A 99 -23.36 47.52 -15.65
CA LEU A 99 -24.67 48.07 -15.28
C LEU A 99 -24.68 48.63 -13.85
N ARG A 100 -23.97 47.99 -12.92
CA ARG A 100 -23.80 48.52 -11.56
C ARG A 100 -22.99 49.82 -11.58
N ALA A 101 -21.92 49.89 -12.34
CA ALA A 101 -21.09 51.09 -12.47
C ALA A 101 -21.84 52.25 -13.14
N GLU A 102 -22.68 51.96 -14.14
CA GLU A 102 -23.56 52.94 -14.78
C GLU A 102 -24.61 53.48 -13.81
N LYS A 103 -25.25 52.60 -13.03
CA LYS A 103 -26.23 53.01 -12.01
C LYS A 103 -25.61 53.88 -10.92
N VAL A 104 -24.36 53.59 -10.50
CA VAL A 104 -23.62 54.44 -9.56
C VAL A 104 -23.34 55.81 -10.15
N ARG A 105 -22.96 55.88 -11.45
CA ARG A 105 -22.78 57.15 -12.17
C ARG A 105 -24.08 57.94 -12.26
N GLU A 106 -25.21 57.30 -12.58
CA GLU A 106 -26.53 57.94 -12.64
C GLU A 106 -26.91 58.59 -11.29
N VAL A 107 -26.72 57.86 -10.18
CA VAL A 107 -27.00 58.36 -8.82
C VAL A 107 -26.13 59.57 -8.47
N LEU A 108 -24.84 59.55 -8.83
CA LEU A 108 -23.93 60.67 -8.61
C LEU A 108 -24.33 61.91 -9.42
N THR A 109 -24.77 61.74 -10.68
CA THR A 109 -25.21 62.86 -11.53
C THR A 109 -26.56 63.47 -11.12
N ARG A 110 -27.38 62.72 -10.37
CA ARG A 110 -28.70 63.19 -9.92
C ARG A 110 -28.69 63.88 -8.57
N GLN A 111 -27.55 64.07 -7.90
CA GLN A 111 -27.52 64.95 -6.73
C GLN A 111 -27.66 66.40 -7.21
N PRO A 112 -28.81 67.07 -6.95
CA PRO A 112 -28.95 68.47 -7.30
C PRO A 112 -28.03 69.29 -6.40
N GLU A 113 -27.58 70.43 -6.92
CA GLU A 113 -26.73 71.43 -6.27
C GLU A 113 -27.40 72.13 -5.05
N GLU A 114 -28.19 71.41 -4.25
CA GLU A 114 -28.67 71.88 -2.95
C GLU A 114 -27.61 71.61 -1.88
N ASN A 115 -26.40 72.15 -2.07
CA ASN A 115 -25.51 72.41 -0.95
C ASN A 115 -25.57 73.90 -0.62
N VAL A 116 -26.61 74.20 0.15
CA VAL A 116 -26.72 75.38 0.99
C VAL A 116 -25.44 75.50 1.82
N PHE A 117 -24.74 76.59 1.55
CA PHE A 117 -23.64 77.15 2.31
C PHE A 117 -23.94 77.16 3.82
N LEU A 118 -23.42 76.18 4.56
CA LEU A 118 -23.41 76.19 6.02
C LEU A 118 -21.96 76.28 6.51
N GLU A 119 -21.70 77.40 7.19
CA GLU A 119 -20.42 77.80 7.78
C GLU A 119 -19.85 76.75 8.75
N PRO A 120 -18.52 76.62 8.82
CA PRO A 120 -17.86 75.73 9.79
C PRO A 120 -17.94 76.31 11.22
N PRO A 121 -18.33 75.52 12.23
CA PRO A 121 -18.36 75.98 13.60
C PRO A 121 -16.94 76.12 14.18
N LYS A 122 -16.68 77.32 14.72
CA LYS A 122 -15.50 77.68 15.51
C LYS A 122 -15.34 76.75 16.72
N ARG A 123 -14.21 76.03 16.79
CA ARG A 123 -13.75 75.33 18.00
C ARG A 123 -12.79 76.23 18.79
N THR A 124 -13.19 76.56 20.02
CA THR A 124 -12.40 77.33 21.00
C THR A 124 -11.83 76.44 22.11
N GLY A 125 -10.50 76.36 22.17
CA GLY A 125 -9.64 76.17 23.38
C GLY A 125 -9.50 74.76 24.00
N PRO A 126 -8.58 74.56 24.98
CA PRO A 126 -7.28 75.21 25.27
C PRO A 126 -6.11 74.18 25.48
N PRO A 127 -4.87 74.61 25.78
CA PRO A 127 -3.65 73.79 25.63
C PRO A 127 -3.19 73.11 26.93
N SER A 128 -2.74 71.85 26.86
CA SER A 128 -1.90 71.25 27.90
C SER A 128 -0.59 70.72 27.32
N LYS A 129 0.49 71.25 27.88
CA LYS A 129 1.88 70.90 27.72
C LYS A 129 2.12 69.44 28.16
N GLU A 130 2.96 68.71 27.44
CA GLU A 130 3.96 67.80 28.00
C GLU A 130 5.02 67.44 26.94
N PRO A 131 6.25 67.10 27.37
CA PRO A 131 7.45 67.30 26.58
C PRO A 131 7.82 66.12 25.67
N ILE A 132 8.40 66.54 24.54
CA ILE A 132 9.05 65.78 23.49
C ILE A 132 10.22 64.94 24.06
N VAL A 133 10.17 63.63 23.85
CA VAL A 133 11.37 62.77 23.82
C VAL A 133 11.57 62.35 22.37
N ILE A 134 12.69 62.81 21.83
CA ILE A 134 13.22 62.49 20.51
C ILE A 134 13.78 61.07 20.59
N ILE A 135 13.19 60.13 19.86
CA ILE A 135 13.87 58.91 19.42
C ILE A 135 13.74 58.91 17.90
N SER A 136 14.90 59.10 17.27
CA SER A 136 15.12 58.96 15.84
C SER A 136 15.01 57.48 15.49
N ASP A 137 14.20 57.14 14.51
CA ASP A 137 14.35 55.94 13.69
C ASP A 137 14.14 56.36 12.24
N ASP A 138 15.26 56.48 11.52
CA ASP A 138 15.33 56.31 10.08
C ASP A 138 14.95 54.86 9.76
N ASP A 139 14.02 54.65 8.83
CA ASP A 139 14.25 53.79 7.67
C ASP A 139 12.99 53.70 6.79
N ASP A 140 13.22 53.96 5.51
CA ASP A 140 12.34 53.86 4.36
C ASP A 140 11.65 52.48 4.23
N GLU A 141 10.32 52.46 4.02
CA GLU A 141 9.71 51.62 2.97
C GLU A 141 8.24 52.02 2.65
N PRO A 142 7.80 51.91 1.38
CA PRO A 142 6.49 52.41 0.94
C PRO A 142 5.37 51.37 1.07
N ALA A 143 4.34 51.70 1.85
CA ALA A 143 3.11 50.91 1.97
C ALA A 143 2.13 51.20 0.82
N ALA A 144 1.94 50.21 -0.06
CA ALA A 144 0.82 50.16 -1.00
C ALA A 144 -0.51 49.84 -0.29
N SER A 145 -1.53 50.61 -0.63
CA SER A 145 -2.87 50.59 -0.04
C SER A 145 -3.66 49.33 -0.42
N ARG A 146 -4.28 48.69 0.59
CA ARG A 146 -5.20 47.56 0.42
C ARG A 146 -6.55 47.92 1.04
N PRO A 147 -7.67 48.00 0.29
CA PRO A 147 -8.98 48.21 0.90
C PRO A 147 -9.59 46.89 1.37
N SER A 148 -10.06 46.90 2.62
CA SER A 148 -10.81 45.84 3.28
C SER A 148 -12.31 46.03 2.99
N ALA A 149 -12.94 45.07 2.32
CA ALA A 149 -14.39 44.99 2.18
C ALA A 149 -14.89 43.69 2.82
N LYS A 150 -15.64 43.84 3.92
CA LYS A 150 -16.46 42.81 4.56
C LYS A 150 -17.55 42.38 3.58
N ALA A 151 -17.56 41.10 3.20
CA ALA A 151 -18.69 40.47 2.52
C ALA A 151 -19.43 39.55 3.50
N GLU A 152 -20.74 39.73 3.61
CA GLU A 152 -21.66 38.85 4.33
C GLU A 152 -21.86 37.51 3.58
N PRO A 153 -22.09 36.40 4.29
CA PRO A 153 -22.30 35.10 3.65
C PRO A 153 -23.74 34.94 3.16
N VAL A 154 -23.93 34.90 1.84
CA VAL A 154 -25.18 34.50 1.19
C VAL A 154 -25.29 32.97 1.20
N THR A 155 -26.38 32.47 1.76
CA THR A 155 -26.77 31.05 1.80
C THR A 155 -27.17 30.53 0.40
N PRO A 156 -26.77 29.30 0.02
CA PRO A 156 -27.21 28.71 -1.25
C PRO A 156 -28.63 28.13 -1.14
N PRO A 157 -29.45 28.19 -2.22
CA PRO A 157 -30.79 27.63 -2.23
C PRO A 157 -30.77 26.09 -2.39
N LYS A 158 -31.79 25.45 -1.80
CA LYS A 158 -32.05 24.00 -1.86
C LYS A 158 -32.29 23.52 -3.30
N PRO A 159 -31.83 22.32 -3.68
CA PRO A 159 -32.19 21.71 -4.96
C PRO A 159 -33.65 21.22 -4.93
N LEU A 160 -34.42 21.62 -5.94
CA LEU A 160 -35.75 21.09 -6.25
C LEU A 160 -35.65 19.65 -6.74
N ALA A 161 -36.60 18.84 -6.27
CA ALA A 161 -36.78 17.44 -6.66
C ALA A 161 -37.03 17.29 -8.16
N GLN A 162 -36.21 16.47 -8.83
CA GLN A 162 -36.46 16.06 -10.21
C GLN A 162 -37.53 14.97 -10.25
N ARG A 163 -38.62 15.34 -10.93
CA ARG A 163 -39.81 14.58 -11.26
C ARG A 163 -39.48 13.60 -12.39
N LYS A 164 -39.72 12.31 -12.14
CA LYS A 164 -39.71 11.24 -13.16
C LYS A 164 -40.84 11.48 -14.17
N GLN A 165 -40.55 11.49 -15.46
CA GLN A 165 -41.55 11.27 -16.50
C GLN A 165 -40.94 10.47 -17.67
N SER A 166 -41.68 9.42 -18.06
CA SER A 166 -41.83 8.76 -19.38
C SER A 166 -40.58 8.20 -20.07
N ALA A 167 -40.43 6.92 -20.42
CA ALA A 167 -41.36 5.88 -20.90
C ALA A 167 -42.15 6.24 -22.17
N GLU A 168 -41.89 5.44 -23.21
CA GLU A 168 -42.76 5.07 -24.34
C GLU A 168 -42.60 5.80 -25.69
N LEU A 169 -42.83 5.01 -26.78
CA LEU A 169 -42.93 5.30 -28.22
C LEU A 169 -41.60 5.38 -29.03
N GLU A 170 -41.35 4.72 -30.17
CA GLU A 170 -41.96 3.69 -31.06
C GLU A 170 -40.77 3.05 -31.83
N ARG A 171 -40.70 1.75 -32.13
CA ARG A 171 -41.44 0.93 -33.11
C ARG A 171 -41.20 1.30 -34.59
N GLU A 172 -40.92 0.24 -35.37
CA GLU A 172 -40.94 0.11 -36.85
C GLU A 172 -39.63 0.52 -37.58
N THR A 173 -38.97 -0.29 -38.43
CA THR A 173 -39.44 -1.29 -39.41
C THR A 173 -38.34 -2.31 -39.82
N SER A 174 -38.80 -3.53 -40.16
CA SER A 174 -38.35 -4.56 -41.16
C SER A 174 -36.93 -4.47 -41.78
N THR A 175 -36.24 -5.57 -42.15
CA THR A 175 -36.70 -6.55 -43.16
C THR A 175 -35.75 -7.77 -43.28
N ILE A 176 -36.31 -8.98 -43.07
CA ILE A 176 -36.20 -10.24 -43.84
C ILE A 176 -34.88 -10.63 -44.54
N VAL A 177 -34.31 -11.80 -44.17
CA VAL A 177 -33.96 -12.93 -45.10
C VAL A 177 -34.08 -14.27 -44.34
N GLU A 178 -34.93 -15.17 -44.85
CA GLU A 178 -35.11 -16.60 -44.47
C GLU A 178 -33.88 -17.44 -44.88
N ARG A 179 -33.45 -18.52 -44.19
CA ARG A 179 -33.93 -19.94 -44.25
C ARG A 179 -32.70 -20.86 -43.96
N PRO A 180 -32.79 -22.20 -43.81
CA PRO A 180 -33.70 -23.06 -43.06
C PRO A 180 -33.01 -23.88 -41.93
N SER A 181 -33.90 -24.47 -41.13
CA SER A 181 -33.76 -25.56 -40.17
C SER A 181 -33.04 -26.83 -40.64
N GLU A 182 -32.39 -27.52 -39.70
CA GLU A 182 -32.50 -28.98 -39.52
C GLU A 182 -32.18 -29.38 -38.07
N THR A 183 -33.20 -29.81 -37.34
CA THR A 183 -33.13 -30.61 -36.10
C THR A 183 -32.83 -32.07 -36.45
N PRO A 184 -32.19 -32.83 -35.55
CA PRO A 184 -32.99 -33.86 -34.87
C PRO A 184 -32.64 -34.09 -33.38
N THR A 185 -33.72 -34.22 -32.62
CA THR A 185 -34.03 -35.37 -31.74
C THR A 185 -33.16 -35.64 -30.50
N ALA A 186 -33.76 -35.36 -29.35
CA ALA A 186 -33.40 -35.88 -28.03
C ALA A 186 -33.46 -37.41 -27.97
N PRO A 187 -32.81 -38.03 -26.97
CA PRO A 187 -33.66 -38.65 -25.95
C PRO A 187 -33.17 -38.50 -24.51
N GLU A 188 -34.16 -38.31 -23.65
CA GLU A 188 -34.40 -38.98 -22.37
C GLU A 188 -33.25 -39.19 -21.36
N SER A 189 -33.43 -38.55 -20.22
CA SER A 189 -32.82 -38.89 -18.93
C SER A 189 -33.16 -40.32 -18.50
N PRO A 190 -32.30 -40.97 -17.70
CA PRO A 190 -32.84 -41.38 -16.40
C PRO A 190 -31.85 -41.33 -15.21
N THR A 191 -32.43 -40.95 -14.07
CA THR A 191 -32.26 -41.52 -12.72
C THR A 191 -30.90 -41.51 -12.00
N LYS A 192 -30.90 -40.70 -10.92
CA LYS A 192 -30.37 -40.98 -9.58
C LYS A 192 -29.72 -42.35 -9.39
N ARG A 193 -28.40 -42.37 -9.19
CA ARG A 193 -27.68 -43.52 -8.62
C ARG A 193 -27.07 -43.15 -7.28
N ARG A 194 -27.72 -43.63 -6.21
CA ARG A 194 -27.16 -43.77 -4.85
C ARG A 194 -25.87 -44.58 -4.96
N ARG A 195 -24.75 -44.08 -4.45
CA ARG A 195 -23.61 -44.92 -4.08
C ARG A 195 -23.76 -45.28 -2.61
N SER A 196 -24.03 -46.56 -2.39
CA SER A 196 -23.85 -47.31 -1.16
C SER A 196 -22.36 -47.42 -0.84
N ASN A 197 -21.95 -46.93 0.33
CA ASN A 197 -20.76 -47.43 1.02
C ASN A 197 -21.23 -48.58 1.92
N ILE A 198 -20.80 -49.79 1.58
CA ILE A 198 -20.83 -50.99 2.40
C ILE A 198 -19.37 -51.40 2.54
N ASN A 199 -18.93 -51.51 3.80
CA ASN A 199 -18.10 -52.53 4.47
C ASN A 199 -16.99 -53.24 3.66
N ASP A 200 -15.84 -53.62 4.22
CA ASP A 200 -15.56 -54.36 5.47
C ASP A 200 -14.02 -54.25 5.72
N GLU A 201 -13.51 -54.13 6.96
CA GLU A 201 -13.02 -55.24 7.83
C GLU A 201 -11.81 -55.96 7.17
N GLU A 202 -10.60 -56.13 7.73
CA GLU A 202 -10.07 -56.34 9.08
C GLU A 202 -8.53 -56.11 9.02
N ASP A 203 -7.90 -55.59 10.07
CA ASP A 203 -6.61 -56.16 10.51
C ASP A 203 -6.38 -55.86 12.01
N GLU A 204 -6.83 -56.82 12.81
CA GLU A 204 -6.50 -57.01 14.23
C GLU A 204 -5.18 -57.78 14.32
N GLY A 205 -4.16 -57.20 14.96
CA GLY A 205 -2.86 -57.85 15.15
C GLY A 205 -2.11 -57.30 16.36
N SER A 206 -2.40 -57.90 17.51
CA SER A 206 -2.08 -57.48 18.87
C SER A 206 -0.71 -57.97 19.41
N VAL A 207 -0.18 -57.25 20.43
CA VAL A 207 0.53 -57.78 21.66
C VAL A 207 2.02 -58.17 21.48
N VAL A 208 2.99 -57.68 22.27
CA VAL A 208 3.42 -58.04 23.68
C VAL A 208 4.32 -56.88 24.22
N LYS A 209 3.98 -56.14 25.30
CA LYS A 209 4.37 -56.24 26.73
C LYS A 209 5.88 -56.24 27.10
N ASP A 210 6.27 -55.26 27.94
CA ASP A 210 6.90 -55.38 29.29
C ASP A 210 7.54 -54.03 29.66
N GLU A 211 7.05 -53.25 30.63
CA GLU A 211 7.15 -53.31 32.11
C GLU A 211 8.57 -53.13 32.71
N GLN A 212 8.57 -52.41 33.85
CA GLN A 212 9.67 -52.05 34.77
C GLN A 212 10.46 -50.77 34.39
N SER A 213 10.64 -49.74 35.23
CA SER A 213 10.36 -49.54 36.66
C SER A 213 10.64 -48.07 37.03
N SER A 214 9.82 -47.47 37.90
CA SER A 214 10.08 -46.23 38.65
C SER A 214 11.16 -46.46 39.75
N PRO A 215 11.51 -45.53 40.70
CA PRO A 215 10.97 -44.18 40.96
C PRO A 215 11.98 -43.09 41.47
N VAL A 216 11.42 -41.94 41.87
CA VAL A 216 11.71 -41.08 43.05
C VAL A 216 12.36 -39.67 42.85
N VAL A 217 11.69 -38.71 43.51
CA VAL A 217 12.11 -37.42 44.12
C VAL A 217 12.19 -36.18 43.24
N GLY A 218 11.46 -35.12 43.63
CA GLY A 218 11.91 -33.77 43.28
C GLY A 218 10.96 -32.58 43.36
N GLU A 219 10.03 -32.54 44.31
CA GLU A 219 9.19 -31.39 44.64
C GLU A 219 10.01 -30.10 44.90
N ARG A 220 9.87 -29.06 44.06
CA ARG A 220 10.26 -27.67 44.39
C ARG A 220 9.33 -26.65 43.74
N LEU A 221 8.25 -26.33 44.45
CA LEU A 221 7.46 -25.12 44.26
C LEU A 221 7.90 -24.09 45.32
N ALA A 222 8.59 -23.02 44.94
CA ALA A 222 8.94 -21.93 45.84
C ALA A 222 8.74 -20.56 45.20
N LYS A 223 7.63 -19.92 45.61
CA LYS A 223 7.49 -18.51 46.01
C LYS A 223 8.43 -17.50 45.33
N ARG A 224 7.91 -16.82 44.29
CA ARG A 224 8.46 -15.54 43.82
C ARG A 224 7.76 -14.40 44.59
N GLN A 225 8.40 -13.95 45.66
CA GLN A 225 8.02 -12.74 46.40
C GLN A 225 8.33 -11.49 45.57
N ARG A 226 7.37 -10.58 45.52
CA ARG A 226 7.52 -9.23 44.96
C ARG A 226 8.44 -8.41 45.87
N LYS A 227 9.59 -7.96 45.35
CA LYS A 227 10.40 -6.90 45.98
C LYS A 227 9.93 -5.57 45.40
N ALA A 228 9.21 -4.81 46.23
CA ALA A 228 9.09 -3.37 46.07
C ALA A 228 10.45 -2.75 46.39
N VAL A 229 10.96 -1.92 45.49
CA VAL A 229 12.16 -1.11 45.71
C VAL A 229 11.69 0.26 46.15
N ASP A 230 11.89 0.55 47.43
CA ASP A 230 11.78 1.89 48.02
C ASP A 230 12.85 2.79 47.41
N TYR A 231 12.41 3.86 46.74
CA TYR A 231 13.28 4.93 46.27
C TYR A 231 13.51 5.89 47.46
N ARG A 232 14.66 5.74 48.12
CA ARG A 232 15.09 6.63 49.19
C ARG A 232 15.68 7.91 48.58
N GLU A 233 14.96 8.99 48.79
CA GLU A 233 15.33 10.38 48.53
C GLU A 233 16.60 10.75 49.33
N SER A 234 17.72 10.95 48.64
CA SER A 234 18.94 11.53 49.22
C SER A 234 19.18 12.92 48.64
N VAL A 235 18.75 13.92 49.41
CA VAL A 235 19.07 15.33 49.26
C VAL A 235 20.57 15.53 49.51
N SER A 236 21.24 16.24 48.61
CA SER A 236 22.58 16.78 48.83
C SER A 236 22.65 18.24 48.32
N PRO A 237 23.45 19.09 48.98
CA PRO A 237 23.28 20.55 49.00
C PRO A 237 23.85 21.27 47.77
N PRO A 238 23.46 22.53 47.53
CA PRO A 238 23.82 23.28 46.32
C PRO A 238 25.24 23.87 46.40
N PRO A 239 25.99 23.93 45.29
CA PRO A 239 27.21 24.73 45.21
C PRO A 239 26.90 26.19 44.83
N VAL A 240 27.31 27.05 45.75
CA VAL A 240 27.82 28.43 45.66
C VAL A 240 27.83 29.11 44.28
N ALA A 241 27.24 30.31 44.26
CA ALA A 241 27.18 31.26 43.16
C ALA A 241 28.55 31.81 42.74
N GLY A 242 28.76 31.91 41.42
CA GLY A 242 29.86 32.64 40.77
C GLY A 242 29.37 33.33 39.49
N PRO A 243 29.98 34.46 39.08
CA PRO A 243 29.27 35.53 38.38
C PRO A 243 29.10 35.33 36.86
N SER A 244 27.89 35.71 36.45
CA SER A 244 27.42 36.17 35.14
C SER A 244 28.48 36.37 34.05
N ARG A 245 28.43 35.55 33.00
CA ARG A 245 28.99 35.84 31.68
C ARG A 245 27.86 35.90 30.66
N ILE A 246 27.76 37.06 30.04
CA ILE A 246 26.83 37.42 28.96
C ILE A 246 27.11 36.52 27.74
N PRO A 247 26.10 35.91 27.09
CA PRO A 247 26.32 35.10 25.90
C PRO A 247 26.48 36.01 24.68
N THR A 248 27.72 36.14 24.20
CA THR A 248 28.05 36.75 22.91
C THR A 248 27.56 35.83 21.80
N MET A 249 26.55 36.27 21.04
CA MET A 249 26.10 35.60 19.83
C MET A 249 27.14 35.80 18.72
N ASN A 250 27.96 34.78 18.49
CA ASN A 250 28.85 34.70 17.34
C ASN A 250 28.59 33.35 16.64
N THR A 251 27.56 33.32 15.77
CA THR A 251 27.26 32.17 14.93
C THR A 251 28.18 32.16 13.72
N SER A 252 29.42 31.75 13.96
CA SER A 252 30.34 31.33 12.90
C SER A 252 29.85 29.98 12.33
N PRO A 253 29.84 29.78 11.01
CA PRO A 253 29.33 28.57 10.39
C PRO A 253 30.20 27.38 10.82
N ARG A 254 29.67 26.56 11.72
CA ARG A 254 30.28 25.27 12.07
C ARG A 254 30.33 24.43 10.79
N ASN A 255 31.54 24.24 10.26
CA ASN A 255 31.87 23.19 9.32
C ASN A 255 31.27 21.88 9.86
N LYS A 256 30.16 21.45 9.23
CA LYS A 256 29.57 20.15 9.48
C LYS A 256 30.63 19.14 9.05
N LYS A 257 31.13 18.35 10.01
CA LYS A 257 31.90 17.16 9.69
C LYS A 257 31.08 16.36 8.67
N PRO A 258 31.64 15.92 7.53
CA PRO A 258 30.91 15.09 6.58
C PRO A 258 30.33 13.90 7.35
N LEU A 259 29.07 13.58 7.09
CA LEU A 259 28.44 12.37 7.60
C LEU A 259 29.35 11.20 7.23
N ASN A 260 30.03 10.64 8.22
CA ASN A 260 30.74 9.37 8.12
C ASN A 260 29.67 8.27 8.04
N LEU A 261 29.00 8.17 6.89
CA LEU A 261 28.48 6.87 6.45
C LEU A 261 29.72 6.01 6.34
N LYS A 262 29.90 5.08 7.27
CA LYS A 262 31.04 4.16 7.20
C LYS A 262 30.92 3.48 5.85
N ALA A 263 31.99 3.51 5.05
CA ALA A 263 32.05 2.83 3.75
C ALA A 263 31.74 1.32 3.84
N GLU A 264 31.58 0.79 5.05
CA GLU A 264 31.16 -0.56 5.42
C GLU A 264 29.64 -0.82 5.30
N ASP A 265 28.81 0.20 5.03
CA ASP A 265 27.35 0.04 5.08
C ASP A 265 26.72 -0.52 3.78
N ILE A 266 27.48 -0.62 2.69
CA ILE A 266 27.00 -1.13 1.40
C ILE A 266 27.69 -2.44 1.05
N SER A 267 26.89 -3.52 0.95
CA SER A 267 27.38 -4.90 0.78
C SER A 267 26.96 -5.56 -0.54
N LEU A 268 26.55 -4.77 -1.54
CA LEU A 268 26.46 -5.30 -2.90
C LEU A 268 27.86 -5.37 -3.52
N PRO A 269 28.16 -6.42 -4.30
CA PRO A 269 29.37 -6.46 -5.10
C PRO A 269 29.50 -5.20 -5.95
N ALA A 270 30.70 -4.65 -6.05
CA ALA A 270 30.97 -3.43 -6.81
C ALA A 270 30.52 -3.55 -8.29
N SER A 271 30.53 -4.77 -8.84
CA SER A 271 30.00 -5.06 -10.18
C SER A 271 28.51 -4.74 -10.32
N VAL A 272 27.69 -5.14 -9.35
CA VAL A 272 26.23 -4.89 -9.37
C VAL A 272 25.94 -3.38 -9.23
N LEU A 273 26.71 -2.68 -8.40
CA LEU A 273 26.61 -1.23 -8.28
C LEU A 273 27.04 -0.54 -9.59
N ALA A 274 28.11 -1.02 -10.22
CA ALA A 274 28.59 -0.44 -11.47
C ALA A 274 27.64 -0.64 -12.64
N GLU A 275 27.06 -1.83 -12.73
CA GLU A 275 26.09 -2.17 -13.77
C GLU A 275 24.80 -1.36 -13.63
N HIS A 276 24.27 -1.26 -12.40
CA HIS A 276 22.91 -0.74 -12.18
C HIS A 276 22.82 0.66 -11.59
N LEU A 277 23.89 1.25 -11.02
CA LEU A 277 23.86 2.61 -10.47
C LEU A 277 24.79 3.58 -11.21
N TYR A 278 26.03 3.20 -11.54
CA TYR A 278 26.98 4.16 -12.12
C TYR A 278 26.58 4.66 -13.52
N SER A 279 25.74 3.92 -14.24
CA SER A 279 25.19 4.36 -15.52
C SER A 279 24.06 5.40 -15.38
N VAL A 280 23.55 5.63 -14.17
CA VAL A 280 22.41 6.51 -13.93
C VAL A 280 22.90 7.87 -13.42
N PRO A 281 22.73 8.96 -14.18
CA PRO A 281 23.10 10.28 -13.70
C PRO A 281 22.15 10.72 -12.57
N SER A 282 22.69 11.41 -11.57
CA SER A 282 21.87 12.12 -10.59
C SER A 282 21.06 13.22 -11.28
N TYR A 283 19.81 13.37 -10.87
CA TYR A 283 18.96 14.46 -11.36
C TYR A 283 19.38 15.77 -10.67
N PRO A 284 19.80 16.79 -11.43
CA PRO A 284 20.25 18.05 -10.85
C PRO A 284 19.04 18.81 -10.30
N ILE A 285 18.93 18.88 -8.97
CA ILE A 285 17.94 19.74 -8.30
C ILE A 285 18.66 21.02 -7.95
N SER A 286 18.29 22.13 -8.59
CA SER A 286 18.87 23.45 -8.32
C SER A 286 18.55 23.87 -6.88
N PRO A 287 19.54 23.88 -5.95
CA PRO A 287 19.29 24.23 -4.55
C PRO A 287 18.85 25.70 -4.39
N THR A 288 19.15 26.52 -5.40
CA THR A 288 19.01 27.98 -5.39
C THR A 288 17.65 28.45 -5.92
N ALA A 289 16.96 27.66 -6.75
CA ALA A 289 15.69 28.09 -7.34
C ALA A 289 14.54 28.08 -6.33
N THR A 290 14.61 27.19 -5.34
CA THR A 290 13.53 26.98 -4.37
C THR A 290 13.67 27.78 -3.08
N GLY A 291 14.89 28.14 -2.67
CA GLY A 291 15.11 28.73 -1.33
C GLY A 291 14.66 27.82 -0.17
N ILE A 292 14.32 26.56 -0.42
CA ILE A 292 13.82 25.60 0.59
C ILE A 292 15.03 25.03 1.34
N SER A 293 15.59 25.84 2.23
CA SER A 293 16.41 25.39 3.35
C SER A 293 15.53 25.55 4.59
N PRO A 294 14.99 24.47 5.19
CA PRO A 294 15.62 23.15 5.41
C PRO A 294 14.95 21.98 4.65
N PRO A 295 15.56 20.76 4.66
CA PRO A 295 14.94 19.56 4.09
C PRO A 295 13.56 19.30 4.69
N ILE A 296 12.61 18.94 3.83
CA ILE A 296 11.21 18.71 4.23
C ILE A 296 11.12 17.33 4.89
N TYR A 297 10.64 17.29 6.14
CA TYR A 297 10.48 16.06 6.91
C TYR A 297 9.04 15.93 7.36
N VAL A 298 8.33 14.91 6.93
CA VAL A 298 6.91 14.72 7.23
C VAL A 298 6.68 13.36 7.87
N SER A 299 5.77 13.26 8.84
CA SER A 299 5.35 11.95 9.34
C SER A 299 4.37 11.29 8.35
N ARG A 300 4.35 9.96 8.30
CA ARG A 300 3.36 9.24 7.47
C ARG A 300 1.92 9.51 7.89
N ARG A 301 1.70 9.85 9.17
CA ARG A 301 0.37 10.22 9.69
C ARG A 301 -0.09 11.57 9.12
N GLU A 302 0.79 12.56 9.06
CA GLU A 302 0.47 13.86 8.43
C GLU A 302 0.18 13.68 6.93
N LEU A 303 0.97 12.87 6.22
CA LEU A 303 0.70 12.53 4.83
C LEU A 303 -0.65 11.81 4.65
N GLN A 304 -0.99 10.88 5.54
CA GLN A 304 -2.29 10.21 5.53
C GLN A 304 -3.43 11.22 5.72
N ILE A 305 -3.31 12.14 6.67
CA ILE A 305 -4.32 13.17 6.92
C ILE A 305 -4.47 14.08 5.71
N ALA A 306 -3.36 14.53 5.12
CA ALA A 306 -3.37 15.45 3.99
C ALA A 306 -3.85 14.80 2.67
N TYR A 307 -3.54 13.53 2.44
CA TYR A 307 -3.68 12.88 1.12
C TYR A 307 -4.51 11.58 1.10
N ALA A 308 -5.14 11.23 2.22
CA ALA A 308 -5.97 10.02 2.41
C ALA A 308 -5.25 8.68 2.17
N GLY A 309 -3.93 8.64 2.38
CA GLY A 309 -3.11 7.45 2.17
C GLY A 309 -3.06 6.46 3.35
N ASN A 310 -2.74 5.19 3.11
CA ASN A 310 -2.38 4.25 4.18
C ASN A 310 -0.95 4.53 4.68
N HIS A 311 -0.80 4.82 5.98
CA HIS A 311 0.50 5.14 6.58
C HIS A 311 1.43 3.93 6.80
N GLN A 312 0.95 2.69 6.63
CA GLN A 312 1.75 1.47 6.84
C GLN A 312 2.27 0.87 5.54
N SER A 313 1.57 1.07 4.43
CA SER A 313 1.92 0.46 3.14
C SER A 313 3.24 0.98 2.56
N LEU A 314 3.99 0.14 1.86
CA LEU A 314 5.16 0.53 1.08
C LEU A 314 4.78 1.53 -0.03
N LEU A 315 3.68 1.23 -0.72
CA LEU A 315 3.12 2.04 -1.80
C LEU A 315 1.76 2.56 -1.34
N THR A 316 1.58 3.87 -1.40
CA THR A 316 0.38 4.52 -0.90
C THR A 316 -0.18 5.46 -1.96
N PRO A 317 -1.42 5.23 -2.43
CA PRO A 317 -2.10 6.21 -3.28
C PRO A 317 -2.28 7.51 -2.50
N MET A 318 -1.93 8.64 -3.11
CA MET A 318 -2.06 9.97 -2.55
C MET A 318 -2.85 10.84 -3.51
N HIS A 319 -3.84 11.57 -3.00
CA HIS A 319 -4.65 12.48 -3.80
C HIS A 319 -4.19 13.92 -3.56
N ILE A 320 -3.61 14.55 -4.57
CA ILE A 320 -3.18 15.96 -4.53
C ILE A 320 -4.02 16.72 -5.56
N GLY A 321 -5.07 17.38 -5.09
CA GLY A 321 -6.07 17.97 -5.99
C GLY A 321 -6.74 16.91 -6.87
N SER A 322 -6.69 17.09 -8.19
CA SER A 322 -7.16 16.11 -9.18
C SER A 322 -6.10 15.06 -9.55
N ASN A 323 -4.86 15.26 -9.15
CA ASN A 323 -3.75 14.40 -9.55
C ASN A 323 -3.61 13.23 -8.56
N ARG A 324 -3.48 12.03 -9.12
CA ARG A 324 -3.19 10.82 -8.35
C ARG A 324 -1.69 10.57 -8.35
N HIS A 325 -1.10 10.61 -7.17
CA HIS A 325 0.28 10.23 -6.94
C HIS A 325 0.34 8.88 -6.25
N VAL A 326 1.47 8.19 -6.37
CA VAL A 326 1.76 6.99 -5.60
C VAL A 326 3.02 7.25 -4.79
N GLY A 327 2.83 7.44 -3.48
CA GLY A 327 3.94 7.60 -2.56
C GLY A 327 4.64 6.27 -2.34
N ALA A 328 5.96 6.25 -2.54
CA ALA A 328 6.81 5.10 -2.23
C ALA A 328 7.62 5.38 -0.98
N PHE A 329 7.57 4.47 -0.02
CA PHE A 329 8.17 4.64 1.30
C PHE A 329 9.05 3.43 1.66
N PRO A 330 10.10 3.17 0.89
CA PRO A 330 10.99 2.06 1.16
C PRO A 330 11.76 2.29 2.47
N GLN A 331 12.02 1.21 3.19
CA GLN A 331 12.75 1.26 4.44
C GLN A 331 14.21 0.85 4.23
N ARG A 332 15.14 1.59 4.84
CA ARG A 332 16.60 1.33 4.73
C ARG A 332 17.05 -0.02 5.26
N LYS A 333 16.38 -0.55 6.30
CA LYS A 333 16.71 -1.87 6.86
C LYS A 333 16.54 -3.02 5.85
N PHE A 334 15.64 -2.84 4.87
CA PHE A 334 15.46 -3.77 3.76
C PHE A 334 16.28 -3.36 2.52
N ASN A 335 16.53 -2.07 2.37
CA ASN A 335 17.12 -1.48 1.18
C ASN A 335 18.24 -0.51 1.59
N PRO A 336 19.46 -1.01 1.83
CA PRO A 336 20.57 -0.15 2.28
C PRO A 336 20.99 0.88 1.21
N LEU A 337 20.60 0.66 -0.05
CA LEU A 337 20.98 1.44 -1.22
C LEU A 337 19.91 2.41 -1.71
N LEU A 338 18.98 2.79 -0.83
CA LEU A 338 18.01 3.82 -1.15
C LEU A 338 18.71 5.18 -1.36
N PRO A 339 18.16 6.04 -2.23
CA PRO A 339 18.73 7.37 -2.44
C PRO A 339 18.82 8.14 -1.12
N THR A 340 19.92 8.84 -0.91
CA THR A 340 20.24 9.50 0.36
C THR A 340 20.07 11.01 0.30
N GLN A 341 19.93 11.57 -0.89
CA GLN A 341 19.60 12.96 -1.13
C GLN A 341 18.55 13.04 -2.24
N PRO A 342 17.75 14.12 -2.28
CA PRO A 342 16.89 14.35 -3.41
C PRO A 342 17.65 14.30 -4.74
N GLY A 343 17.07 13.67 -5.76
CA GLY A 343 17.68 13.59 -7.10
C GLY A 343 18.73 12.49 -7.27
N GLU A 344 19.27 11.93 -6.18
CA GLU A 344 20.21 10.81 -6.28
C GLU A 344 19.51 9.55 -6.81
N PRO A 345 20.19 8.71 -7.62
CA PRO A 345 19.69 7.38 -7.95
C PRO A 345 19.84 6.43 -6.77
N GLY A 346 19.16 5.28 -6.82
CA GLY A 346 19.28 4.24 -5.79
C GLY A 346 18.80 2.88 -6.26
N LEU A 347 19.01 1.87 -5.43
CA LEU A 347 18.51 0.51 -5.65
C LEU A 347 17.57 0.11 -4.51
N MET A 348 16.51 -0.60 -4.89
CA MET A 348 15.54 -1.19 -3.98
C MET A 348 15.34 -2.66 -4.34
N PHE A 349 15.32 -3.51 -3.31
CA PHE A 349 14.92 -4.89 -3.40
C PHE A 349 13.40 -5.00 -3.19
N ALA A 350 12.72 -5.67 -4.11
CA ALA A 350 11.28 -5.89 -4.01
C ALA A 350 10.85 -7.16 -4.75
N SER A 351 10.10 -8.03 -4.08
CA SER A 351 9.45 -9.17 -4.74
C SER A 351 8.09 -8.81 -5.35
N ARG A 352 7.51 -7.67 -4.97
CA ARG A 352 6.21 -7.24 -5.49
C ARG A 352 6.34 -6.57 -6.86
N GLU A 353 5.50 -6.96 -7.80
CA GLU A 353 5.47 -6.40 -9.16
C GLU A 353 4.86 -4.99 -9.21
N ASP A 354 4.01 -4.62 -8.24
CA ASP A 354 3.37 -3.31 -8.21
C ASP A 354 4.32 -2.14 -7.96
N VAL A 355 5.54 -2.45 -7.52
CA VAL A 355 6.63 -1.48 -7.34
C VAL A 355 7.15 -0.92 -8.67
N THR A 356 6.87 -1.56 -9.80
CA THR A 356 7.24 -1.10 -11.14
C THR A 356 6.03 -0.84 -12.05
N LYS A 357 4.80 -0.90 -11.52
CA LYS A 357 3.57 -0.71 -12.31
C LYS A 357 3.28 0.74 -12.67
N HIS A 358 3.71 1.69 -11.85
CA HIS A 358 3.48 3.11 -12.08
C HIS A 358 4.67 3.74 -12.78
N ALA A 359 4.39 4.68 -13.71
CA ALA A 359 5.43 5.40 -14.43
C ALA A 359 6.27 6.31 -13.50
N ARG A 360 5.68 6.80 -12.42
CA ARG A 360 6.30 7.72 -11.46
C ARG A 360 5.84 7.44 -10.03
N TYR A 361 6.77 7.59 -9.09
CA TYR A 361 6.54 7.46 -7.66
C TYR A 361 7.10 8.67 -6.91
N SER A 362 6.30 9.24 -6.01
CA SER A 362 6.79 10.25 -5.06
C SER A 362 7.55 9.53 -3.95
N VAL A 363 8.88 9.56 -3.99
CA VAL A 363 9.72 8.75 -3.08
C VAL A 363 10.01 9.49 -1.79
N PHE A 364 9.87 8.77 -0.68
CA PHE A 364 10.22 9.23 0.64
C PHE A 364 11.24 8.28 1.29
N SER A 365 12.27 8.84 1.92
CA SER A 365 13.22 8.05 2.73
C SER A 365 13.02 8.34 4.21
N PRO A 366 13.10 7.32 5.08
CA PRO A 366 13.09 7.55 6.51
C PRO A 366 14.31 8.40 6.91
N ARG A 367 14.14 9.26 7.91
CA ARG A 367 15.25 9.98 8.54
C ARG A 367 16.07 9.02 9.38
N ASP A 368 17.40 9.05 9.23
CA ASP A 368 18.30 8.32 10.11
C ASP A 368 18.31 8.97 11.51
N GLY A 369 18.20 8.15 12.57
CA GLY A 369 18.40 8.57 13.95
C GLY A 369 17.30 8.15 14.93
N LYS A 370 17.56 8.37 16.23
CA LYS A 370 16.60 8.14 17.31
C LYS A 370 15.64 9.35 17.37
N GLY A 371 14.41 9.19 16.90
CA GLY A 371 13.40 10.26 16.91
C GLY A 371 12.08 9.81 16.29
N ALA A 372 11.12 10.74 16.20
CA ALA A 372 9.86 10.46 15.52
C ALA A 372 10.13 10.00 14.08
N ALA A 373 9.40 8.95 13.64
CA ALA A 373 9.50 8.36 12.31
C ALA A 373 9.05 9.35 11.23
N THR A 374 9.96 10.26 10.88
CA THR A 374 9.80 11.29 9.88
C THR A 374 10.46 10.86 8.58
N TRP A 375 9.89 11.32 7.48
CA TRP A 375 10.21 10.90 6.14
C TRP A 375 10.55 12.12 5.31
N ARG A 376 11.67 12.05 4.60
CA ARG A 376 12.12 13.12 3.71
C ARG A 376 11.69 12.83 2.28
N TYR A 377 11.05 13.79 1.64
CA TYR A 377 10.71 13.73 0.23
C TYR A 377 11.98 13.84 -0.63
N LEU A 378 12.18 12.90 -1.54
CA LEU A 378 13.38 12.82 -2.39
C LEU A 378 13.13 13.25 -3.84
N GLY A 379 11.88 13.37 -4.26
CA GLY A 379 11.50 13.69 -5.63
C GLY A 379 10.59 12.64 -6.27
N GLU A 380 10.44 12.74 -7.58
CA GLU A 380 9.65 11.83 -8.40
C GLU A 380 10.58 10.85 -9.13
N TYR A 381 10.37 9.56 -8.91
CA TYR A 381 11.24 8.51 -9.41
C TYR A 381 10.50 7.58 -10.38
N ALA A 382 11.21 7.18 -11.43
CA ALA A 382 10.86 6.01 -12.22
C ALA A 382 11.51 4.77 -11.60
N HIS A 383 10.74 3.71 -11.44
CA HIS A 383 11.21 2.41 -10.97
C HIS A 383 11.32 1.45 -12.15
N THR A 384 12.53 0.92 -12.37
CA THR A 384 12.78 -0.05 -13.44
C THR A 384 13.33 -1.33 -12.83
N LYS A 385 12.72 -2.49 -13.13
CA LYS A 385 13.31 -3.79 -12.79
C LYS A 385 14.54 -4.00 -13.67
N VAL A 386 15.72 -4.02 -13.05
CA VAL A 386 17.00 -4.18 -13.76
C VAL A 386 17.59 -5.57 -13.63
N GLY A 387 17.09 -6.37 -12.70
CA GLY A 387 17.57 -7.72 -12.51
C GLY A 387 16.90 -8.44 -11.35
N MET A 388 17.51 -9.54 -10.96
CA MET A 388 17.10 -10.39 -9.84
C MET A 388 18.31 -10.61 -8.95
N VAL A 389 18.12 -10.63 -7.65
CA VAL A 389 19.22 -10.86 -6.72
C VAL A 389 19.62 -12.33 -6.80
N SER A 390 20.86 -12.61 -7.24
CA SER A 390 21.41 -13.96 -7.22
C SER A 390 21.71 -14.43 -5.79
N GLY A 391 21.80 -15.75 -5.56
CA GLY A 391 22.18 -16.29 -4.26
C GLY A 391 23.53 -15.78 -3.76
N GLU A 392 24.50 -15.63 -4.66
CA GLU A 392 25.83 -15.04 -4.34
C GLU A 392 25.71 -13.57 -3.94
N THR A 393 24.94 -12.77 -4.70
CA THR A 393 24.68 -11.36 -4.40
C THR A 393 23.95 -11.21 -3.07
N TRP A 394 23.03 -12.12 -2.77
CA TRP A 394 22.32 -12.17 -1.50
C TRP A 394 23.26 -12.54 -0.36
N LYS A 395 24.10 -13.57 -0.52
CA LYS A 395 25.08 -14.02 0.46
C LYS A 395 26.09 -12.93 0.80
N ALA A 396 26.45 -12.09 -0.18
CA ALA A 396 27.28 -10.91 0.03
C ALA A 396 26.61 -9.84 0.91
N GLN A 397 25.27 -9.84 1.04
CA GLN A 397 24.56 -8.90 1.89
C GLN A 397 24.90 -9.07 3.38
N ARG A 398 24.88 -7.96 4.10
CA ARG A 398 24.99 -7.94 5.58
C ARG A 398 24.00 -8.92 6.22
N PRO A 399 24.41 -9.69 7.25
CA PRO A 399 23.54 -10.63 7.93
C PRO A 399 22.24 -9.99 8.43
N GLU A 400 22.28 -8.73 8.87
CA GLU A 400 21.12 -7.99 9.35
C GLU A 400 20.06 -7.82 8.25
N VAL A 401 20.48 -7.46 7.03
CA VAL A 401 19.58 -7.28 5.88
C VAL A 401 18.97 -8.62 5.49
N ARG A 402 19.79 -9.67 5.39
CA ARG A 402 19.31 -11.03 5.07
C ARG A 402 18.29 -11.54 6.08
N ASN A 403 18.60 -11.41 7.36
CA ASN A 403 17.71 -11.83 8.45
C ASN A 403 16.42 -11.00 8.50
N THR A 404 16.52 -9.69 8.25
CA THR A 404 15.36 -8.79 8.23
C THR A 404 14.39 -9.16 7.11
N TRP A 405 14.91 -9.44 5.91
CA TRP A 405 14.10 -9.94 4.79
C TRP A 405 13.51 -11.32 5.05
N ALA A 406 14.31 -12.27 5.54
CA ALA A 406 13.81 -13.60 5.88
C ALA A 406 12.67 -13.53 6.91
N LYS A 407 12.83 -12.73 7.98
CA LYS A 407 11.78 -12.52 8.98
C LYS A 407 10.52 -11.92 8.36
N HIS A 408 10.67 -10.95 7.45
CA HIS A 408 9.54 -10.31 6.76
C HIS A 408 8.77 -11.28 5.87
N ILE A 409 9.47 -12.04 5.03
CA ILE A 409 8.87 -13.07 4.17
C ILE A 409 8.18 -14.14 5.03
N PHE A 410 8.81 -14.54 6.15
CA PHE A 410 8.24 -15.53 7.06
C PHE A 410 6.95 -15.03 7.74
N LYS A 411 6.91 -13.77 8.18
CA LYS A 411 5.74 -13.14 8.86
C LYS A 411 4.56 -12.94 7.91
N ILE A 412 4.79 -12.53 6.66
CA ILE A 412 3.70 -12.20 5.73
C ILE A 412 3.01 -13.47 5.22
N LYS A 413 1.69 -13.58 5.47
CA LYS A 413 0.85 -14.72 5.07
C LYS A 413 0.05 -14.48 3.77
N ARG A 414 0.39 -13.45 2.96
CA ARG A 414 -0.37 -13.08 1.75
C ARG A 414 0.53 -12.73 0.56
N GLY A 415 -0.03 -12.91 -0.65
CA GLY A 415 0.61 -12.55 -1.93
C GLY A 415 1.92 -13.29 -2.18
N VAL A 416 2.82 -12.66 -2.95
CA VAL A 416 4.09 -13.26 -3.42
C VAL A 416 4.94 -13.87 -2.28
N TYR A 417 4.91 -13.28 -1.08
CA TYR A 417 5.67 -13.79 0.06
C TYR A 417 5.09 -15.08 0.67
N LYS A 418 3.76 -15.25 0.61
CA LYS A 418 3.10 -16.51 0.97
C LYS A 418 3.55 -17.62 0.02
N ASP A 419 3.50 -17.33 -1.27
CA ASP A 419 3.84 -18.29 -2.33
C ASP A 419 5.31 -18.70 -2.24
N MET A 420 6.22 -17.74 -1.98
CA MET A 420 7.63 -18.00 -1.68
C MET A 420 7.81 -18.98 -0.51
N ARG A 421 7.07 -18.76 0.58
CA ARG A 421 7.16 -19.57 1.80
C ARG A 421 6.59 -20.98 1.58
N GLU A 422 5.45 -21.10 0.90
CA GLU A 422 4.82 -22.39 0.60
C GLU A 422 5.67 -23.23 -0.34
N ALA A 423 6.25 -22.61 -1.38
CA ALA A 423 7.18 -23.28 -2.28
C ALA A 423 8.41 -23.83 -1.52
N LEU A 424 8.99 -23.03 -0.62
CA LEU A 424 10.13 -23.47 0.17
C LEU A 424 9.74 -24.52 1.22
N ALA A 425 8.59 -24.38 1.87
CA ALA A 425 8.09 -25.38 2.81
C ALA A 425 7.87 -26.74 2.14
N GLY A 426 7.37 -26.76 0.90
CA GLY A 426 7.29 -27.99 0.09
C GLY A 426 8.66 -28.66 -0.09
N LYS A 427 9.68 -27.89 -0.50
CA LYS A 427 11.05 -28.39 -0.67
C LYS A 427 11.66 -28.93 0.62
N VAL A 428 11.47 -28.23 1.75
CA VAL A 428 12.00 -28.67 3.06
C VAL A 428 11.27 -29.92 3.55
N LYS A 429 9.95 -29.98 3.38
CA LYS A 429 9.15 -31.15 3.74
C LYS A 429 9.52 -32.38 2.92
N GLU A 430 9.79 -32.22 1.63
CA GLU A 430 10.22 -33.30 0.74
C GLU A 430 11.63 -33.81 1.10
N LYS A 431 12.59 -32.91 1.34
CA LYS A 431 13.98 -33.28 1.63
C LYS A 431 14.20 -33.80 3.06
N GLU A 432 13.55 -33.18 4.04
CA GLU A 432 13.87 -33.39 5.47
C GLU A 432 12.67 -33.85 6.31
N GLY A 433 11.45 -33.88 5.76
CA GLY A 433 10.25 -34.32 6.49
C GLY A 433 9.83 -33.40 7.65
N ARG A 434 10.36 -32.17 7.73
CA ARG A 434 10.09 -31.21 8.82
C ARG A 434 9.46 -29.91 8.34
N GLU A 435 8.97 -29.13 9.29
CA GLU A 435 8.43 -27.79 9.04
C GLU A 435 9.51 -26.75 8.73
N LEU A 436 9.11 -25.73 7.95
CA LEU A 436 9.98 -24.64 7.53
C LEU A 436 10.36 -23.74 8.72
N LYS A 437 11.67 -23.55 8.91
CA LYS A 437 12.26 -22.63 9.88
C LYS A 437 12.78 -21.36 9.20
N LEU A 438 13.02 -20.33 10.00
CA LEU A 438 13.62 -19.08 9.53
C LEU A 438 15.04 -19.29 8.97
N SER A 439 15.83 -20.22 9.52
CA SER A 439 17.17 -20.58 9.04
C SER A 439 17.12 -21.09 7.60
N ASP A 440 16.16 -21.96 7.30
CA ASP A 440 16.00 -22.55 5.97
C ASP A 440 15.71 -21.48 4.92
N LEU A 441 14.95 -20.45 5.30
CA LEU A 441 14.65 -19.32 4.42
C LEU A 441 15.89 -18.47 4.14
N VAL A 442 16.73 -18.23 5.15
CA VAL A 442 18.02 -17.52 4.97
C VAL A 442 18.95 -18.34 4.07
N GLU A 443 19.07 -19.64 4.33
CA GLU A 443 19.90 -20.56 3.55
C GLU A 443 19.42 -20.66 2.10
N ALA A 444 18.11 -20.82 1.88
CA ALA A 444 17.53 -20.92 0.55
C ALA A 444 17.67 -19.61 -0.25
N LEU A 445 17.57 -18.44 0.40
CA LEU A 445 17.87 -17.17 -0.25
C LEU A 445 19.36 -17.03 -0.60
N CYS A 446 20.27 -17.55 0.23
CA CYS A 446 21.71 -17.57 -0.07
C CYS A 446 22.06 -18.59 -1.17
N ALA A 447 21.32 -19.68 -1.27
CA ALA A 447 21.46 -20.68 -2.34
C ALA A 447 20.88 -20.19 -3.67
N GLY A 448 19.90 -19.27 -3.63
CA GLY A 448 19.14 -18.85 -4.81
C GLY A 448 18.00 -19.79 -5.20
N ASP A 449 17.55 -20.65 -4.27
CA ASP A 449 16.52 -21.68 -4.50
C ASP A 449 15.08 -21.16 -4.46
N VAL A 450 14.87 -19.93 -3.97
CA VAL A 450 13.55 -19.31 -3.74
C VAL A 450 13.21 -18.33 -4.87
N VAL A 451 11.91 -18.17 -5.16
CA VAL A 451 11.38 -17.14 -6.08
C VAL A 451 12.06 -15.79 -5.83
N THR A 452 12.57 -15.23 -6.90
CA THR A 452 13.60 -14.19 -6.91
C THR A 452 13.12 -12.85 -6.34
N ILE A 453 13.93 -12.25 -5.48
CA ILE A 453 13.80 -10.85 -5.07
C ILE A 453 14.32 -9.98 -6.24
N ASN A 454 13.50 -9.08 -6.77
CA ASN A 454 13.91 -8.24 -7.89
C ASN A 454 14.82 -7.09 -7.42
N ILE A 455 15.77 -6.70 -8.26
CA ILE A 455 16.52 -5.45 -8.13
C ILE A 455 15.78 -4.40 -8.93
N VAL A 456 15.31 -3.36 -8.24
CA VAL A 456 14.61 -2.21 -8.82
C VAL A 456 15.54 -1.02 -8.76
N GLN A 457 15.90 -0.51 -9.94
CA GLN A 457 16.62 0.75 -10.09
C GLN A 457 15.64 1.91 -9.92
N MET A 458 16.01 2.84 -9.05
CA MET A 458 15.29 4.08 -8.79
C MET A 458 16.04 5.21 -9.46
N ARG A 459 15.46 5.79 -10.51
CA ARG A 459 16.00 6.98 -11.18
C ARG A 459 15.10 8.17 -10.94
N CYS A 460 15.64 9.25 -10.37
CA CYS A 460 14.90 10.50 -10.25
C CYS A 460 14.64 11.05 -11.65
N VAL A 461 13.37 11.33 -11.96
CA VAL A 461 12.93 11.86 -13.26
C VAL A 461 12.45 13.29 -13.16
N ASP A 462 12.06 13.73 -11.97
CA ASP A 462 11.56 15.08 -11.72
C ASP A 462 11.64 15.42 -10.22
N TYR A 463 11.54 16.70 -9.88
CA TYR A 463 11.37 17.15 -8.51
C TYR A 463 10.24 18.18 -8.45
N ASP A 464 9.05 17.74 -8.04
CA ASP A 464 7.87 18.60 -7.98
C ASP A 464 7.97 19.54 -6.77
N GLU A 465 8.47 20.75 -7.02
CA GLU A 465 8.65 21.78 -5.99
C GLU A 465 7.32 22.23 -5.37
N ALA A 466 6.25 22.27 -6.17
CA ALA A 466 4.92 22.64 -5.67
C ALA A 466 4.37 21.56 -4.72
N PHE A 467 4.58 20.28 -5.05
CA PHE A 467 4.24 19.20 -4.16
C PHE A 467 5.12 19.20 -2.90
N ALA A 468 6.42 19.41 -3.04
CA ALA A 468 7.33 19.53 -1.91
C ALA A 468 6.88 20.62 -0.93
N GLU A 469 6.50 21.79 -1.45
CA GLU A 469 5.96 22.89 -0.66
C GLU A 469 4.63 22.53 0.00
N HIS A 470 3.74 21.83 -0.71
CA HIS A 470 2.48 21.35 -0.12
C HIS A 470 2.72 20.32 1.01
N VAL A 471 3.70 19.44 0.87
CA VAL A 471 4.13 18.53 1.95
C VAL A 471 4.69 19.32 3.14
N ARG A 472 5.45 20.38 2.90
CA ARG A 472 5.96 21.28 3.96
C ARG A 472 4.82 21.96 4.71
N LEU A 473 3.81 22.46 3.98
CA LEU A 473 2.61 23.04 4.59
C LEU A 473 1.80 21.99 5.37
N ALA A 474 1.77 20.73 4.90
CA ALA A 474 1.10 19.64 5.62
C ALA A 474 1.82 19.31 6.94
N GLN A 475 3.15 19.32 6.95
CA GLN A 475 3.96 19.19 8.16
C GLN A 475 3.66 20.32 9.16
N ALA A 476 3.44 21.55 8.68
CA ALA A 476 3.06 22.67 9.54
C ALA A 476 1.60 22.62 10.03
N GLY A 477 0.82 21.59 9.65
CA GLY A 477 -0.60 21.48 9.95
C GLY A 477 -1.48 22.51 9.22
N LEU A 478 -0.92 23.21 8.21
CA LEU A 478 -1.59 24.28 7.48
C LEU A 478 -2.36 23.79 6.27
N VAL A 479 -2.07 22.58 5.79
CA VAL A 479 -2.94 21.92 4.81
C VAL A 479 -4.20 21.51 5.54
N ASN A 480 -5.24 22.33 5.39
CA ASN A 480 -6.59 21.91 5.67
C ASN A 480 -6.86 20.71 4.79
N ALA A 481 -6.68 19.50 5.34
CA ALA A 481 -7.24 18.29 4.77
C ALA A 481 -8.71 18.63 4.55
N GLY A 482 -9.05 18.96 3.30
CA GLY A 482 -10.34 19.52 2.94
C GLY A 482 -11.33 18.61 3.62
N LYS A 483 -12.06 19.17 4.60
CA LYS A 483 -12.90 18.43 5.55
C LYS A 483 -13.95 17.68 4.74
N THR A 484 -13.53 16.58 4.15
CA THR A 484 -14.34 15.51 3.65
C THR A 484 -14.83 14.98 4.96
N LYS A 485 -16.02 15.46 5.36
CA LYS A 485 -16.74 15.01 6.52
C LYS A 485 -16.96 13.51 6.31
N GLN A 486 -15.94 12.69 6.58
CA GLN A 486 -16.13 11.29 6.88
C GLN A 486 -16.92 11.30 8.18
N SER A 487 -18.23 11.27 7.99
CA SER A 487 -19.25 11.20 9.01
C SER A 487 -18.96 10.00 9.90
N THR A 488 -18.25 10.23 10.99
CA THR A 488 -18.21 9.34 12.15
C THR A 488 -19.54 9.40 12.94
N SER A 489 -20.61 9.99 12.38
CA SER A 489 -21.95 9.98 12.94
C SER A 489 -22.66 8.64 12.76
N ARG A 490 -22.00 7.54 13.13
CA ARG A 490 -22.65 6.23 13.33
C ARG A 490 -22.36 5.62 14.70
N ALA A 491 -22.12 6.48 15.69
CA ALA A 491 -22.16 6.11 17.10
C ALA A 491 -23.10 7.07 17.84
N LYS A 492 -24.11 6.50 18.50
CA LYS A 492 -25.17 7.14 19.33
C LYS A 492 -26.39 7.73 18.61
N GLN A 493 -27.23 6.84 18.06
CA GLN A 493 -28.69 6.95 18.25
C GLN A 493 -29.23 5.62 18.75
N LYS A 494 -29.05 5.37 20.05
CA LYS A 494 -29.80 4.35 20.78
C LYS A 494 -30.11 4.88 22.17
N ALA A 495 -31.16 5.69 22.27
CA ALA A 495 -32.00 5.82 23.45
C ALA A 495 -33.19 6.75 23.15
N ILE A 496 -34.39 6.25 23.46
CA ILE A 496 -35.61 6.90 23.96
C ILE A 496 -36.82 6.32 23.23
N SER A 497 -37.21 5.13 23.68
CA SER A 497 -38.59 4.65 23.63
C SER A 497 -38.93 4.28 25.07
N THR A 498 -39.55 5.23 25.74
CA THR A 498 -40.10 5.12 27.09
C THR A 498 -41.46 4.44 27.03
N SER A 499 -41.65 3.36 27.79
CA SER A 499 -42.96 2.87 28.20
C SER A 499 -42.84 2.35 29.64
N PRO A 500 -43.64 2.87 30.60
CA PRO A 500 -43.56 2.45 32.00
C PRO A 500 -44.69 1.48 32.35
N ALA A 501 -44.37 0.39 33.06
CA ALA A 501 -45.32 -0.37 33.89
C ALA A 501 -44.60 -1.36 34.82
N PRO A 502 -45.21 -1.75 35.96
CA PRO A 502 -44.49 -1.89 37.22
C PRO A 502 -44.48 -3.31 37.82
N SER A 503 -43.65 -3.46 38.87
CA SER A 503 -43.93 -4.22 40.11
C SER A 503 -44.21 -5.73 40.01
N SER A 504 -43.27 -6.53 40.52
CA SER A 504 -43.43 -7.46 41.68
C SER A 504 -42.22 -8.41 41.68
N ARG A 505 -41.36 -8.41 42.69
CA ARG A 505 -41.48 -9.08 44.00
C ARG A 505 -41.77 -10.58 43.89
N SER A 506 -40.73 -11.41 43.74
CA SER A 506 -40.75 -12.75 44.36
C SER A 506 -39.34 -13.34 44.53
N THR A 507 -38.98 -13.43 45.80
CA THR A 507 -38.21 -14.44 46.52
C THR A 507 -37.99 -15.83 45.89
N ARG A 508 -36.73 -16.29 46.02
CA ARG A 508 -36.30 -17.54 46.68
C ARG A 508 -36.24 -18.86 45.86
N MET A 509 -35.18 -19.60 46.22
CA MET A 509 -34.94 -21.06 46.15
C MET A 509 -34.21 -21.65 44.94
N ARG A 510 -32.95 -22.03 45.21
CA ARG A 510 -32.38 -23.39 45.04
C ARG A 510 -33.27 -24.40 44.29
N ARG A 511 -32.75 -24.99 43.21
CA ARG A 511 -32.39 -26.43 43.17
C ARG A 511 -31.70 -26.82 41.86
N SER A 512 -30.80 -27.78 42.03
CA SER A 512 -30.05 -28.59 41.09
C SER A 512 -30.88 -29.34 40.04
N SER A 513 -30.36 -29.44 38.82
CA SER A 513 -30.34 -30.64 37.94
C SER A 513 -29.51 -30.27 36.70
N ALA A 514 -28.36 -30.88 36.49
CA ALA A 514 -28.16 -32.15 35.77
C ALA A 514 -28.58 -32.09 34.30
N GLY A 515 -27.59 -32.18 33.41
CA GLY A 515 -27.75 -32.70 32.05
C GLY A 515 -27.90 -31.66 30.94
N ALA A 516 -26.86 -31.49 30.14
CA ALA A 516 -26.89 -31.59 28.67
C ALA A 516 -25.70 -30.83 28.07
N THR A 517 -24.61 -31.55 27.84
CA THR A 517 -23.45 -31.12 27.09
C THR A 517 -23.85 -30.96 25.61
N ARG A 518 -24.31 -29.76 25.22
CA ARG A 518 -24.32 -29.34 23.81
C ARG A 518 -23.06 -28.51 23.56
N ARG A 519 -22.06 -29.16 22.96
CA ARG A 519 -20.88 -28.54 22.35
C ARG A 519 -21.37 -27.56 21.29
N ARG A 520 -21.45 -26.28 21.66
CA ARG A 520 -21.61 -25.16 20.74
C ARG A 520 -20.18 -24.78 20.34
N VAL A 521 -19.82 -25.10 19.10
CA VAL A 521 -18.62 -24.55 18.46
C VAL A 521 -18.84 -23.05 18.41
N VAL A 522 -18.09 -22.34 19.26
CA VAL A 522 -17.93 -20.90 19.19
C VAL A 522 -16.94 -20.68 18.05
N GLU A 523 -17.43 -20.15 16.93
CA GLU A 523 -16.58 -19.41 16.00
C GLU A 523 -16.08 -18.18 16.78
N GLU A 524 -14.87 -18.29 17.31
CA GLU A 524 -14.07 -17.14 17.72
C GLU A 524 -13.77 -16.36 16.43
N SER A 525 -14.43 -15.22 16.31
CA SER A 525 -14.07 -14.17 15.36
C SER A 525 -12.81 -13.52 15.92
N ASP A 526 -11.65 -13.96 15.44
CA ASP A 526 -10.36 -13.28 15.65
C ASP A 526 -10.38 -11.96 14.86
N ASP A 527 -11.00 -10.94 15.45
CA ASP A 527 -10.70 -9.55 15.13
C ASP A 527 -9.31 -9.26 15.72
N ASP A 528 -8.28 -9.61 14.94
CA ASP A 528 -6.88 -9.22 15.18
C ASP A 528 -6.78 -7.70 15.07
N ASP A 529 -6.90 -7.01 16.21
CA ASP A 529 -6.39 -5.66 16.41
C ASP A 529 -4.89 -5.65 16.07
N ASP A 530 -4.54 -4.99 14.98
CA ASP A 530 -3.17 -4.65 14.55
C ASP A 530 -2.50 -3.69 15.56
N ASP A 531 -2.28 -4.16 16.79
CA ASP A 531 -1.43 -3.56 17.80
C ASP A 531 -0.01 -4.12 17.65
N ASP A 532 0.79 -3.54 16.76
CA ASP A 532 2.25 -3.69 16.81
C ASP A 532 2.88 -2.37 17.29
N ALA A 533 2.99 -2.34 18.62
CA ALA A 533 3.98 -1.60 19.36
C ALA A 533 5.40 -1.92 18.85
N GLU A 534 6.10 -0.92 18.32
CA GLU A 534 7.57 -0.86 18.40
C GLU A 534 8.00 0.59 18.67
N GLY A 535 7.67 1.05 19.88
CA GLY A 535 8.41 2.09 20.58
C GLY A 535 9.46 1.44 21.48
N SER A 536 10.70 1.92 21.35
CA SER A 536 11.85 1.76 22.26
C SER A 536 12.15 0.35 22.80
N ASP A 537 13.21 -0.26 22.27
CA ASP A 537 14.38 -0.61 23.10
C ASP A 537 15.56 -0.97 22.19
N TYR A 538 16.42 0.02 21.94
CA TYR A 538 17.80 -0.18 21.48
C TYR A 538 18.71 0.67 22.38
N ALA A 539 18.89 0.16 23.60
CA ALA A 539 20.03 0.41 24.45
C ALA A 539 20.85 -0.90 24.48
N GLY A 540 21.97 -0.90 23.77
CA GLY A 540 22.99 -1.94 23.78
C GLY A 540 24.32 -1.24 23.51
N ASP A 541 25.28 -1.51 24.39
CA ASP A 541 26.54 -0.81 24.69
C ASP A 541 27.36 -0.22 23.53
#